data_AF-C0Z5J5-F1
#
_entry.id   AF-C0Z5J5-F1
#
_cell.length_a   1.000
_cell.length_b   1.000
_cell.length_c   1.000
_cell.angle_alpha   90.00
_cell.angle_beta   90.00
_cell.angle_gamma   90.00
#
_symmetry.space_group_name_H-M   'P 1'
#
loop_
_entity.id
_entity.type
_entity.pdbx_description
1 polymer ?
#
loop_
_entity_poly.entity_id
_entity_poly.type
_entity_poly.pdbx_seq_one_letter_code
_entity_poly.pdbx_strand_id
1 'polypeptide(L)'
;MSYNIYTFAQRSDLDDQADVLIEASWSAFMLNDEVANEYYNHLYDWFSPYQFVLTDEADKVMAVGNAIPFYWDGTVEGLPKGWDDVFLQGIEDYRQGKQPNALSALSISIDPRYRGLGLSKHMVTAMKNIAKENGLAYLVAPVRPSLKHKYPLTPMDKYVHWKTTDDAPFDPWVRTHWRLGATIMQVAPESMLIRGNLTDWESWTGMKFPESGSYIIPDALVPVQVDVEKDEVVYIEPNIWMQHFL
;
A
#
# COMPACT_ATOMS: atom_id res chain seq x y z
N MET A 1 -25.82 6.51 -3.61
CA MET A 1 -25.46 5.12 -3.95
C MET A 1 -25.29 4.41 -2.62
N SER A 2 -26.01 3.32 -2.39
CA SER A 2 -25.75 2.48 -1.22
C SER A 2 -24.54 1.61 -1.52
N TYR A 3 -23.80 1.24 -0.48
CA TYR A 3 -22.66 0.33 -0.60
C TYR A 3 -22.62 -0.55 0.64
N ASN A 4 -22.15 -1.78 0.44
CA ASN A 4 -21.94 -2.74 1.52
C ASN A 4 -20.43 -2.94 1.73
N ILE A 5 -20.04 -3.23 2.96
CA ILE A 5 -18.67 -3.61 3.32
C ILE A 5 -18.73 -5.03 3.85
N TYR A 6 -17.88 -5.90 3.31
CA TYR A 6 -17.72 -7.28 3.78
C TYR A 6 -16.25 -7.58 3.98
N THR A 7 -15.93 -8.41 4.98
CA THR A 7 -14.62 -9.07 5.04
C THR A 7 -14.64 -10.37 4.25
N PHE A 8 -13.47 -10.88 3.87
CA PHE A 8 -13.36 -12.19 3.22
C PHE A 8 -13.76 -13.34 4.15
N ALA A 9 -13.69 -13.14 5.47
CA ALA A 9 -14.28 -14.08 6.43
C ALA A 9 -15.81 -14.20 6.30
N GLN A 10 -16.49 -13.19 5.74
CA GLN A 10 -17.95 -13.15 5.54
C GLN A 10 -18.35 -13.52 4.11
N ARG A 11 -17.56 -13.11 3.12
CA ARG A 11 -17.85 -13.25 1.68
C ARG A 11 -16.62 -13.72 0.92
N SER A 12 -16.22 -14.96 1.16
CA SER A 12 -15.08 -15.57 0.45
C SER A 12 -15.34 -15.74 -1.05
N ASP A 13 -16.60 -15.75 -1.48
CA ASP A 13 -17.05 -15.90 -2.87
C ASP A 13 -16.74 -14.69 -3.78
N LEU A 14 -16.13 -13.62 -3.24
CA LEU A 14 -15.81 -12.39 -3.96
C LEU A 14 -14.32 -12.26 -4.33
N ASP A 15 -13.53 -13.31 -4.10
CA ASP A 15 -12.07 -13.36 -4.31
C ASP A 15 -11.69 -13.13 -5.78
N ASP A 16 -12.31 -13.85 -6.71
CA ASP A 16 -12.05 -13.69 -8.15
C ASP A 16 -12.25 -12.24 -8.62
N GLN A 17 -13.31 -11.56 -8.13
CA GLN A 17 -13.58 -10.16 -8.48
C GLN A 17 -12.55 -9.21 -7.86
N ALA A 18 -12.09 -9.52 -6.65
CA ALA A 18 -11.14 -8.70 -5.94
C ALA A 18 -9.74 -8.78 -6.57
N ASP A 19 -9.30 -9.97 -6.95
CA ASP A 19 -7.98 -10.19 -7.54
C ASP A 19 -7.84 -9.49 -8.89
N VAL A 20 -8.86 -9.62 -9.75
CA VAL A 20 -8.95 -8.87 -11.01
C VAL A 20 -8.84 -7.35 -10.78
N LEU A 21 -9.46 -6.83 -9.72
CA LEU A 21 -9.38 -5.41 -9.41
C LEU A 21 -8.01 -4.99 -8.85
N ILE A 22 -7.39 -5.82 -8.01
CA ILE A 22 -6.07 -5.56 -7.44
C ILE A 22 -5.04 -5.52 -8.57
N GLU A 23 -4.96 -6.55 -9.41
CA GLU A 23 -4.02 -6.62 -10.53
C GLU A 23 -4.14 -5.41 -11.47
N ALA A 24 -5.37 -4.99 -11.77
CA ALA A 24 -5.63 -3.82 -12.63
C ALA A 24 -5.29 -2.46 -11.99
N SER A 25 -5.02 -2.42 -10.68
CA SER A 25 -4.79 -1.16 -9.93
C SER A 25 -3.32 -0.77 -9.81
N TRP A 26 -2.38 -1.67 -10.11
CA TRP A 26 -0.94 -1.44 -9.94
C TRP A 26 -0.20 -1.36 -11.28
N SER A 27 0.86 -0.53 -11.32
CA SER A 27 1.77 -0.49 -12.47
C SER A 27 2.54 -1.81 -12.57
N ALA A 28 2.83 -2.26 -13.79
CA ALA A 28 3.38 -3.61 -14.03
C ALA A 28 4.64 -3.92 -13.20
N PHE A 29 5.58 -2.97 -13.05
CA PHE A 29 6.78 -3.22 -12.25
C PHE A 29 6.46 -3.45 -10.76
N MET A 30 5.42 -2.81 -10.20
CA MET A 30 5.00 -2.99 -8.80
C MET A 30 4.48 -4.40 -8.51
N LEU A 31 4.00 -5.13 -9.53
CA LEU A 31 3.56 -6.51 -9.41
C LEU A 31 4.74 -7.50 -9.26
N ASN A 32 5.98 -7.03 -9.33
CA ASN A 32 7.18 -7.86 -9.23
C ASN A 32 7.90 -7.68 -7.88
N ASP A 33 7.19 -7.18 -6.87
CA ASP A 33 7.65 -7.17 -5.48
C ASP A 33 7.77 -8.60 -4.94
N GLU A 34 8.94 -8.95 -4.39
CA GLU A 34 9.22 -10.33 -3.94
C GLU A 34 8.34 -10.74 -2.74
N VAL A 35 8.12 -9.83 -1.79
CA VAL A 35 7.32 -10.11 -0.59
C VAL A 35 5.86 -10.29 -0.96
N ALA A 36 5.34 -9.41 -1.82
CA ALA A 36 3.98 -9.54 -2.32
C ALA A 36 3.80 -10.87 -3.09
N ASN A 37 4.70 -11.20 -4.01
CA ASN A 37 4.60 -12.43 -4.80
C ASN A 37 4.64 -13.70 -3.95
N GLU A 38 5.38 -13.71 -2.85
CA GLU A 38 5.44 -14.85 -1.94
C GLU A 38 4.18 -14.96 -1.06
N TYR A 39 3.63 -13.83 -0.59
CA TYR A 39 2.67 -13.83 0.53
C TYR A 39 1.26 -13.31 0.23
N TYR A 40 1.03 -12.58 -0.86
CA TYR A 40 -0.27 -11.92 -1.09
C TYR A 40 -1.42 -12.93 -1.22
N ASN A 41 -1.19 -14.05 -1.89
CA ASN A 41 -2.18 -15.12 -2.09
C ASN A 41 -2.59 -15.80 -0.77
N HIS A 42 -1.82 -15.64 0.31
CA HIS A 42 -2.16 -16.18 1.62
C HIS A 42 -3.03 -15.26 2.47
N LEU A 43 -3.26 -14.00 2.04
CA LEU A 43 -4.03 -13.03 2.81
C LEU A 43 -5.47 -13.47 3.04
N TYR A 44 -6.13 -14.05 2.04
CA TYR A 44 -7.50 -14.52 2.16
C TYR A 44 -7.63 -15.77 3.03
N ASP A 45 -6.59 -16.60 3.11
CA ASP A 45 -6.61 -17.82 3.93
C ASP A 45 -6.25 -17.55 5.38
N TRP A 46 -5.17 -16.79 5.63
CA TRP A 46 -4.60 -16.62 6.96
C TRP A 46 -5.13 -15.39 7.68
N PHE A 47 -5.57 -14.37 6.93
CA PHE A 47 -5.95 -13.06 7.44
C PHE A 47 -7.30 -12.58 6.90
N SER A 48 -8.21 -13.50 6.59
CA SER A 48 -9.54 -13.23 6.03
C SER A 48 -10.38 -12.19 6.78
N PRO A 49 -10.28 -12.03 8.12
CA PRO A 49 -11.02 -10.97 8.83
C PRO A 49 -10.49 -9.55 8.54
N TYR A 50 -9.29 -9.42 7.99
CA TYR A 50 -8.60 -8.15 7.71
C TYR A 50 -8.59 -7.79 6.22
N GLN A 51 -9.02 -8.71 5.36
CA GLN A 51 -9.21 -8.45 3.93
C GLN A 51 -10.68 -8.09 3.72
N PHE A 52 -10.96 -7.05 2.95
CA PHE A 52 -12.32 -6.54 2.83
C PHE A 52 -12.62 -5.93 1.47
N VAL A 53 -13.90 -5.90 1.14
CA VAL A 53 -14.42 -5.37 -0.13
C VAL A 53 -15.54 -4.39 0.13
N LEU A 54 -15.67 -3.43 -0.78
CA LEU A 54 -16.83 -2.55 -0.91
C LEU A 54 -17.58 -2.95 -2.17
N THR A 55 -18.86 -3.31 -2.03
CA THR A 55 -19.73 -3.71 -3.14
C THR A 55 -20.89 -2.74 -3.32
N ASP A 56 -21.47 -2.74 -4.52
CA ASP A 56 -22.80 -2.19 -4.74
C ASP A 56 -23.91 -3.15 -4.25
N GLU A 57 -25.17 -2.77 -4.42
CA GLU A 57 -26.33 -3.57 -4.00
C GLU A 57 -26.47 -4.91 -4.76
N ALA A 58 -25.76 -5.08 -5.88
CA ALA A 58 -25.75 -6.29 -6.69
C ALA A 58 -24.48 -7.14 -6.46
N ASP A 59 -23.77 -6.91 -5.34
CA ASP A 59 -22.53 -7.59 -4.97
C ASP A 59 -21.38 -7.43 -5.99
N LYS A 60 -21.42 -6.38 -6.80
CA LYS A 60 -20.29 -6.05 -7.67
C LYS A 60 -19.21 -5.36 -6.85
N VAL A 61 -17.99 -5.92 -6.87
CA VAL A 61 -16.84 -5.33 -6.19
C VAL A 61 -16.46 -3.99 -6.84
N MET A 62 -16.46 -2.93 -6.04
CA MET A 62 -16.10 -1.57 -6.46
C MET A 62 -14.74 -1.14 -5.91
N ALA A 63 -14.37 -1.67 -4.73
CA ALA A 63 -13.07 -1.46 -4.11
C ALA A 63 -12.68 -2.66 -3.24
N VAL A 64 -11.37 -2.87 -3.09
CA VAL A 64 -10.76 -3.91 -2.26
C VAL A 64 -9.77 -3.26 -1.32
N GLY A 65 -9.70 -3.74 -0.09
CA GLY A 65 -8.72 -3.33 0.90
C GLY A 65 -8.04 -4.54 1.51
N ASN A 66 -6.71 -4.47 1.59
CA ASN A 66 -5.90 -5.50 2.21
C ASN A 66 -5.10 -4.89 3.37
N ALA A 67 -4.96 -5.66 4.44
CA ALA A 67 -4.26 -5.25 5.65
C ALA A 67 -3.63 -6.45 6.35
N ILE A 68 -2.59 -6.20 7.14
CA ILE A 68 -1.86 -7.23 7.90
C ILE A 68 -1.88 -6.88 9.40
N PRO A 69 -2.39 -7.77 10.27
CA PRO A 69 -2.25 -7.59 11.72
C PRO A 69 -0.82 -7.89 12.15
N PHE A 70 -0.29 -7.12 13.09
CA PHE A 70 1.04 -7.32 13.64
C PHE A 70 1.14 -6.81 15.07
N TYR A 71 2.23 -7.13 15.76
CA TYR A 71 2.55 -6.53 17.04
C TYR A 71 3.42 -5.29 16.85
N TRP A 72 3.03 -4.20 17.50
CA TRP A 72 3.78 -2.94 17.55
C TRP A 72 3.88 -2.42 18.99
N ASP A 73 5.02 -1.89 19.37
CA ASP A 73 5.25 -1.32 20.71
C ASP A 73 4.63 0.08 20.90
N GLY A 74 4.11 0.69 19.82
CA GLY A 74 3.49 2.01 19.83
C GLY A 74 4.48 3.17 19.66
N THR A 75 5.76 2.90 19.42
CA THR A 75 6.81 3.91 19.24
C THR A 75 7.15 4.12 17.77
N VAL A 76 7.64 5.31 17.42
CA VAL A 76 8.07 5.61 16.04
C VAL A 76 9.28 4.75 15.65
N GLU A 77 10.17 4.50 16.60
CA GLU A 77 11.37 3.68 16.43
C GLU A 77 11.04 2.20 16.23
N GLY A 78 9.93 1.74 16.80
CA GLY A 78 9.42 0.37 16.63
C GLY A 78 8.57 0.16 15.38
N LEU A 79 8.36 1.19 14.54
CA LEU A 79 7.71 1.00 13.25
C LEU A 79 8.60 0.18 12.32
N PRO A 80 8.03 -0.77 11.56
CA PRO A 80 8.77 -1.47 10.51
C PRO A 80 9.32 -0.49 9.48
N LYS A 81 10.36 -0.90 8.75
CA LYS A 81 11.03 -0.05 7.75
C LYS A 81 10.08 0.51 6.69
N GLY A 82 9.03 -0.24 6.38
CA GLY A 82 7.91 0.18 5.54
C GLY A 82 7.01 -1.00 5.20
N TRP A 83 6.50 -1.03 3.96
CA TRP A 83 5.49 -1.96 3.48
C TRP A 83 5.96 -3.43 3.50
N ASP A 84 7.14 -3.73 2.93
CA ASP A 84 7.67 -5.10 2.90
C ASP A 84 7.90 -5.64 4.32
N ASP A 85 8.52 -4.81 5.16
CA ASP A 85 8.94 -5.17 6.51
C ASP A 85 7.73 -5.39 7.43
N VAL A 86 6.68 -4.56 7.34
CA VAL A 86 5.46 -4.79 8.12
C VAL A 86 4.69 -6.01 7.65
N PHE A 87 4.73 -6.31 6.35
CA PHE A 87 4.08 -7.52 5.82
C PHE A 87 4.80 -8.76 6.33
N LEU A 88 6.12 -8.85 6.17
CA LEU A 88 6.93 -9.94 6.69
C LEU A 88 6.79 -10.10 8.21
N GLN A 89 6.81 -8.99 8.96
CA GLN A 89 6.62 -9.04 10.41
C GLN A 89 5.24 -9.60 10.78
N GLY A 90 4.17 -9.19 10.11
CA GLY A 90 2.84 -9.73 10.38
C GLY A 90 2.71 -11.23 10.06
N ILE A 91 3.35 -11.70 8.99
CA ILE A 91 3.46 -13.14 8.69
C ILE A 91 4.22 -13.88 9.79
N GLU A 92 5.35 -13.34 10.25
CA GLU A 92 6.17 -14.00 11.27
C GLU A 92 5.48 -14.00 12.64
N ASP A 93 4.86 -12.87 13.03
CA ASP A 93 4.06 -12.76 14.25
C ASP A 93 2.92 -13.80 14.24
N TYR A 94 2.25 -14.00 13.10
CA TYR A 94 1.22 -15.04 12.92
C TYR A 94 1.79 -16.46 13.08
N ARG A 95 2.90 -16.78 12.40
CA ARG A 95 3.55 -18.09 12.47
C ARG A 95 4.01 -18.43 13.89
N GLN A 96 4.43 -17.42 14.66
CA GLN A 96 4.84 -17.58 16.06
C GLN A 96 3.66 -17.57 17.05
N GLY A 97 2.42 -17.37 16.58
CA GLY A 97 1.24 -17.27 17.44
C GLY A 97 1.24 -16.02 18.33
N LYS A 98 2.02 -15.00 17.97
CA LYS A 98 2.10 -13.75 18.72
C LYS A 98 0.81 -12.95 18.52
N GLN A 99 0.28 -12.43 19.62
CA GLN A 99 -0.98 -11.68 19.58
C GLN A 99 -0.77 -10.28 18.98
N PRO A 100 -1.43 -9.94 17.86
CA PRO A 100 -1.31 -8.61 17.28
C PRO A 100 -2.05 -7.58 18.13
N ASN A 101 -1.54 -6.35 18.13
CA ASN A 101 -2.19 -5.18 18.74
C ASN A 101 -2.34 -4.02 17.75
N ALA A 102 -1.83 -4.18 16.53
CA ALA A 102 -1.84 -3.16 15.49
C ALA A 102 -2.30 -3.78 14.16
N LEU A 103 -2.91 -2.94 13.32
CA LEU A 103 -3.21 -3.25 11.93
C LEU A 103 -2.36 -2.33 11.04
N SER A 104 -1.75 -2.89 9.99
CA SER A 104 -1.11 -2.09 8.94
C SER A 104 -1.86 -2.23 7.63
N ALA A 105 -2.12 -1.11 6.95
CA ALA A 105 -2.66 -1.11 5.60
C ALA A 105 -1.64 -1.67 4.60
N LEU A 106 -2.06 -2.60 3.73
CA LEU A 106 -1.26 -3.06 2.59
C LEU A 106 -1.73 -2.42 1.28
N SER A 107 -3.05 -2.40 1.03
CA SER A 107 -3.57 -1.81 -0.20
C SER A 107 -4.99 -1.27 -0.02
N ILE A 108 -5.35 -0.29 -0.85
CA ILE A 108 -6.73 0.06 -1.18
C ILE A 108 -6.79 0.24 -2.69
N SER A 109 -7.50 -0.66 -3.37
CA SER A 109 -7.70 -0.66 -4.81
C SER A 109 -9.14 -0.24 -5.12
N ILE A 110 -9.32 0.73 -6.03
CA ILE A 110 -10.64 1.24 -6.41
C ILE A 110 -10.76 1.17 -7.92
N ASP A 111 -11.83 0.54 -8.38
CA ASP A 111 -12.15 0.40 -9.80
C ASP A 111 -12.18 1.79 -10.45
N PRO A 112 -11.46 1.99 -11.57
CA PRO A 112 -11.43 3.25 -12.31
C PRO A 112 -12.81 3.87 -12.55
N ARG A 113 -13.84 3.05 -12.79
CA ARG A 113 -15.23 3.49 -13.05
C ARG A 113 -15.89 4.15 -11.85
N TYR A 114 -15.40 3.89 -10.64
CA TYR A 114 -15.97 4.40 -9.39
C TYR A 114 -15.05 5.40 -8.67
N ARG A 115 -13.93 5.81 -9.30
CA ARG A 115 -13.05 6.84 -8.77
C ARG A 115 -13.75 8.21 -8.75
N GLY A 116 -13.36 9.06 -7.80
CA GLY A 116 -13.96 10.39 -7.61
C GLY A 116 -15.28 10.39 -6.82
N LEU A 117 -15.83 9.22 -6.46
CA LEU A 117 -17.06 9.09 -5.68
C LEU A 117 -16.84 9.10 -4.16
N GLY A 118 -15.61 9.39 -3.71
CA GLY A 118 -15.27 9.44 -2.27
C GLY A 118 -15.05 8.06 -1.62
N LEU A 119 -15.01 6.97 -2.40
CA LEU A 119 -14.86 5.60 -1.89
C LEU A 119 -13.60 5.40 -1.04
N SER A 120 -12.51 6.09 -1.33
CA SER A 120 -11.27 5.96 -0.55
C SER A 120 -11.47 6.34 0.93
N LYS A 121 -12.34 7.33 1.21
CA LYS A 121 -12.70 7.70 2.58
C LYS A 121 -13.45 6.56 3.28
N HIS A 122 -14.38 5.92 2.56
CA HIS A 122 -15.13 4.78 3.05
C HIS A 122 -14.23 3.58 3.32
N MET A 123 -13.28 3.27 2.43
CA MET A 123 -12.34 2.17 2.60
C MET A 123 -11.42 2.36 3.82
N VAL A 124 -10.86 3.55 4.02
CA VAL A 124 -10.05 3.82 5.23
C VAL A 124 -10.91 3.76 6.50
N THR A 125 -12.15 4.22 6.45
CA THR A 125 -13.09 4.13 7.57
C THR A 125 -13.45 2.67 7.89
N ALA A 126 -13.67 1.84 6.87
CA ALA A 126 -13.90 0.41 7.02
C ALA A 126 -12.70 -0.27 7.68
N MET A 127 -11.47 0.02 7.23
CA MET A 127 -10.25 -0.51 7.85
C MET A 127 -10.12 -0.13 9.34
N LYS A 128 -10.48 1.11 9.71
CA LYS A 128 -10.55 1.54 11.12
C LYS A 128 -11.55 0.71 11.93
N ASN A 129 -12.73 0.45 11.36
CA ASN A 129 -13.75 -0.36 12.04
C ASN A 129 -13.30 -1.81 12.19
N ILE A 130 -12.71 -2.40 11.16
CA ILE A 130 -12.13 -3.75 11.20
C ILE A 130 -11.07 -3.86 12.30
N ALA A 131 -10.18 -2.86 12.44
CA ALA A 131 -9.20 -2.84 13.51
C ALA A 131 -9.86 -2.85 14.91
N LYS A 132 -10.90 -2.02 15.11
CA LYS A 132 -11.65 -1.95 16.37
C LYS A 132 -12.41 -3.23 16.70
N GLU A 133 -13.09 -3.79 15.70
CA GLU A 133 -13.90 -5.01 15.84
C GLU A 133 -13.03 -6.22 16.20
N ASN A 134 -11.78 -6.22 15.75
CA ASN A 134 -10.77 -7.23 16.12
C ASN A 134 -9.97 -6.85 17.39
N GLY A 135 -10.36 -5.80 18.12
CA GLY A 135 -9.75 -5.43 19.40
C GLY A 135 -8.33 -4.88 19.30
N LEU A 136 -7.90 -4.41 18.12
CA LEU A 136 -6.58 -3.84 17.91
C LEU A 136 -6.54 -2.40 18.44
N ALA A 137 -5.39 -2.02 19.02
CA ALA A 137 -5.17 -0.70 19.63
C ALA A 137 -4.68 0.34 18.62
N TYR A 138 -4.01 -0.10 17.55
CA TYR A 138 -3.36 0.79 16.60
C TYR A 138 -3.75 0.48 15.15
N LEU A 139 -3.82 1.54 14.33
CA LEU A 139 -3.86 1.42 12.87
C LEU A 139 -2.79 2.31 12.27
N VAL A 140 -1.89 1.74 11.48
CA VAL A 140 -0.85 2.45 10.74
C VAL A 140 -0.96 2.14 9.25
N ALA A 141 -0.41 3.01 8.41
CA ALA A 141 -0.40 2.83 6.97
C ALA A 141 0.92 3.37 6.40
N PRO A 142 1.70 2.56 5.67
CA PRO A 142 2.79 3.05 4.83
C PRO A 142 2.17 3.60 3.55
N VAL A 143 1.85 4.89 3.55
CA VAL A 143 1.10 5.55 2.47
C VAL A 143 2.03 5.85 1.29
N ARG A 144 1.76 5.23 0.15
CA ARG A 144 2.34 5.55 -1.17
C ARG A 144 1.71 6.81 -1.76
N PRO A 145 2.38 7.97 -1.81
CA PRO A 145 1.74 9.22 -2.23
C PRO A 145 1.39 9.23 -3.72
N SER A 146 0.15 9.60 -4.04
CA SER A 146 -0.43 9.52 -5.38
C SER A 146 0.20 10.46 -6.43
N LEU A 147 0.77 11.59 -6.04
CA LEU A 147 1.38 12.58 -6.93
C LEU A 147 2.91 12.57 -6.88
N LYS A 148 3.54 11.77 -6.02
CA LYS A 148 5.00 11.80 -5.85
C LYS A 148 5.75 11.40 -7.12
N HIS A 149 5.18 10.53 -7.97
CA HIS A 149 5.73 10.18 -9.28
C HIS A 149 5.90 11.38 -10.23
N LYS A 150 5.18 12.49 -10.02
CA LYS A 150 5.35 13.73 -10.79
C LYS A 150 6.56 14.56 -10.34
N TYR A 151 7.12 14.24 -9.18
CA TYR A 151 8.25 14.93 -8.55
C TYR A 151 9.32 13.91 -8.13
N PRO A 152 9.79 13.03 -9.04
CA PRO A 152 10.62 11.88 -8.68
C PRO A 152 11.98 12.30 -8.09
N LEU A 153 12.53 13.42 -8.56
CA LEU A 153 13.81 13.98 -8.09
C LEU A 153 13.72 14.71 -6.74
N THR A 154 12.50 15.01 -6.25
CA THR A 154 12.34 15.61 -4.92
C THR A 154 12.48 14.52 -3.85
N PRO A 155 13.39 14.68 -2.88
CA PRO A 155 13.49 13.77 -1.73
C PRO A 155 12.16 13.65 -0.97
N MET A 156 11.83 12.45 -0.48
CA MET A 156 10.53 12.20 0.18
C MET A 156 10.37 13.01 1.49
N ASP A 157 11.45 13.20 2.24
CA ASP A 157 11.52 14.04 3.45
C ASP A 157 11.17 15.51 3.17
N LYS A 158 11.48 16.02 1.98
CA LYS A 158 11.02 17.35 1.55
C LYS A 158 9.59 17.33 1.05
N TYR A 159 9.24 16.33 0.25
CA TYR A 159 7.92 16.21 -0.37
C TYR A 159 6.79 16.09 0.68
N VAL A 160 7.00 15.32 1.73
CA VAL A 160 5.99 15.10 2.79
C VAL A 160 5.57 16.38 3.51
N HIS A 161 6.43 17.40 3.51
CA HIS A 161 6.14 18.71 4.10
C HIS A 161 5.47 19.70 3.14
N TRP A 162 5.26 19.33 1.88
CA TRP A 162 4.55 20.21 0.94
C TRP A 162 3.08 20.33 1.34
N LYS A 163 2.56 21.54 1.22
CA LYS A 163 1.18 21.87 1.61
C LYS A 163 0.46 22.61 0.50
N THR A 164 -0.87 22.50 0.52
CA THR A 164 -1.76 23.38 -0.24
C THR A 164 -1.79 24.78 0.39
N THR A 165 -2.41 25.76 -0.28
CA THR A 165 -2.64 27.10 0.27
C THR A 165 -3.42 27.10 1.58
N ASP A 166 -4.25 26.06 1.81
CA ASP A 166 -5.08 25.90 3.00
C ASP A 166 -4.40 25.08 4.11
N ASP A 167 -3.06 25.00 4.09
CA ASP A 167 -2.21 24.27 5.06
C ASP A 167 -2.45 22.74 5.16
N ALA A 168 -3.26 22.15 4.28
CA ALA A 168 -3.42 20.70 4.17
C ALA A 168 -2.24 20.04 3.43
N PRO A 169 -1.95 18.73 3.65
CA PRO A 169 -0.93 18.01 2.88
C PRO A 169 -1.14 18.14 1.38
N PHE A 170 -0.07 18.37 0.63
CA PHE A 170 -0.11 18.58 -0.82
C PHE A 170 -0.63 17.35 -1.57
N ASP A 171 -0.15 16.15 -1.20
CA ASP A 171 -0.56 14.91 -1.84
C ASP A 171 -2.04 14.56 -1.52
N PRO A 172 -2.89 14.29 -2.51
CA PRO A 172 -4.30 13.92 -2.31
C PRO A 172 -4.54 12.68 -1.44
N TRP A 173 -3.67 11.68 -1.56
CA TRP A 173 -3.84 10.43 -0.82
C TRP A 173 -3.42 10.60 0.63
N VAL A 174 -2.29 11.24 0.87
CA VAL A 174 -1.85 11.67 2.22
C VAL A 174 -2.92 12.56 2.87
N ARG A 175 -3.47 13.52 2.13
CA ARG A 175 -4.53 14.42 2.60
C ARG A 175 -5.82 13.68 2.94
N THR A 176 -6.12 12.57 2.28
CA THR A 176 -7.30 11.75 2.60
C THR A 176 -7.15 11.09 3.97
N HIS A 177 -5.99 10.49 4.26
CA HIS A 177 -5.70 9.96 5.59
C HIS A 177 -5.68 11.07 6.66
N TRP A 178 -5.03 12.20 6.39
CA TRP A 178 -5.00 13.35 7.29
C TRP A 178 -6.41 13.87 7.64
N ARG A 179 -7.29 14.01 6.65
CA ARG A 179 -8.70 14.40 6.87
C ARG A 179 -9.49 13.41 7.72
N LEU A 180 -9.04 12.17 7.80
CA LEU A 180 -9.60 11.11 8.63
C LEU A 180 -8.95 11.02 10.03
N GLY A 181 -8.14 12.02 10.38
CA GLY A 181 -7.52 12.17 11.69
C GLY A 181 -6.17 11.48 11.81
N ALA A 182 -5.55 11.06 10.71
CA ALA A 182 -4.21 10.48 10.78
C ALA A 182 -3.10 11.52 10.88
N THR A 183 -2.05 11.15 11.60
CA THR A 183 -0.82 11.90 11.74
C THR A 183 0.28 11.27 10.91
N ILE A 184 1.10 12.11 10.25
CA ILE A 184 2.34 11.66 9.61
C ILE A 184 3.35 11.37 10.73
N MET A 185 3.90 10.16 10.75
CA MET A 185 4.86 9.72 11.77
C MET A 185 6.29 9.92 11.28
N GLN A 186 6.64 9.29 10.16
CA GLN A 186 7.95 9.39 9.53
C GLN A 186 7.91 8.96 8.06
N VAL A 187 8.97 9.26 7.32
CA VAL A 187 9.20 8.64 6.01
C VAL A 187 9.67 7.20 6.21
N ALA A 188 9.14 6.27 5.43
CA ALA A 188 9.64 4.91 5.26
C ALA A 188 10.54 4.89 4.00
N PRO A 189 11.86 5.08 4.10
CA PRO A 189 12.72 5.31 2.94
C PRO A 189 12.91 4.06 2.06
N GLU A 190 12.79 2.88 2.67
CA GLU A 190 12.98 1.56 2.05
C GLU A 190 11.70 0.74 2.23
N SER A 191 10.59 1.28 1.72
CA SER A 191 9.27 0.71 1.98
C SER A 191 8.96 -0.51 1.13
N MET A 192 9.33 -0.48 -0.15
CA MET A 192 9.24 -1.62 -1.06
C MET A 192 10.53 -1.76 -1.85
N LEU A 193 10.95 -3.00 -2.11
CA LEU A 193 12.13 -3.33 -2.90
C LEU A 193 11.75 -4.18 -4.12
N ILE A 194 12.01 -3.64 -5.31
CA ILE A 194 11.79 -4.35 -6.56
C ILE A 194 13.13 -4.49 -7.28
N ARG A 195 13.48 -5.74 -7.61
CA ARG A 195 14.73 -6.11 -8.28
C ARG A 195 14.42 -6.93 -9.51
N GLY A 196 15.28 -6.82 -10.52
CA GLY A 196 15.17 -7.61 -11.74
C GLY A 196 16.35 -7.37 -12.66
N ASN A 197 16.45 -8.17 -13.72
CA ASN A 197 17.42 -7.94 -14.79
C ASN A 197 16.92 -6.86 -15.76
N LEU A 198 17.78 -6.45 -16.70
CA LEU A 198 17.43 -5.44 -17.70
C LEU A 198 16.21 -5.87 -18.53
N THR A 199 16.16 -7.13 -18.98
CA THR A 199 15.10 -7.63 -19.86
C THR A 199 13.73 -7.55 -19.18
N ASP A 200 13.66 -7.96 -17.92
CA ASP A 200 12.44 -7.92 -17.13
C ASP A 200 11.96 -6.48 -16.94
N TRP A 201 12.85 -5.59 -16.52
CA TRP A 201 12.51 -4.17 -16.33
C TRP A 201 12.12 -3.46 -17.63
N GLU A 202 12.76 -3.77 -18.76
CA GLU A 202 12.35 -3.26 -20.07
C GLU A 202 10.94 -3.75 -20.43
N SER A 203 10.59 -4.99 -20.08
CA SER A 203 9.24 -5.54 -20.29
C SER A 203 8.19 -4.87 -19.41
N TRP A 204 8.52 -4.59 -18.14
CA TRP A 204 7.60 -4.00 -17.17
C TRP A 204 7.34 -2.52 -17.44
N THR A 205 8.34 -1.80 -17.93
CA THR A 205 8.28 -0.33 -18.11
C THR A 205 8.02 0.08 -19.56
N GLY A 206 8.28 -0.80 -20.52
CA GLY A 206 8.31 -0.45 -21.94
C GLY A 206 9.47 0.49 -22.32
N MET A 207 10.40 0.72 -21.41
CA MET A 207 11.59 1.56 -21.62
C MET A 207 12.79 0.72 -22.05
N LYS A 208 13.87 1.40 -22.46
CA LYS A 208 15.17 0.80 -22.72
C LYS A 208 16.20 1.36 -21.74
N PHE A 209 17.14 0.52 -21.31
CA PHE A 209 18.18 0.88 -20.35
C PHE A 209 19.58 0.64 -20.94
N PRO A 210 20.02 1.48 -21.90
CA PRO A 210 21.27 1.26 -22.62
C PRO A 210 22.54 1.57 -21.81
N GLU A 211 22.43 2.33 -20.72
CA GLU A 211 23.56 2.76 -19.87
C GLU A 211 23.24 2.63 -18.39
N SER A 212 24.24 2.37 -17.55
CA SER A 212 24.10 2.40 -16.10
C SER A 212 23.78 3.82 -15.60
N GLY A 213 22.95 3.93 -14.56
CA GLY A 213 22.60 5.22 -13.96
C GLY A 213 21.21 5.25 -13.35
N SER A 214 20.74 6.47 -13.05
CA SER A 214 19.40 6.69 -12.48
C SER A 214 18.40 7.02 -13.58
N TYR A 215 17.30 6.26 -13.65
CA TYR A 215 16.23 6.45 -14.63
C TYR A 215 14.94 6.89 -13.95
N ILE A 216 14.30 7.92 -14.50
CA ILE A 216 12.91 8.25 -14.16
C ILE A 216 12.01 7.41 -15.06
N ILE A 217 11.23 6.53 -14.45
CA ILE A 217 10.24 5.72 -15.15
C ILE A 217 8.82 6.20 -14.79
N PRO A 218 7.82 5.97 -15.66
CA PRO A 218 6.42 6.24 -15.32
C PRO A 218 6.01 5.57 -14.00
N ASP A 219 5.18 6.27 -13.23
CA ASP A 219 4.59 5.86 -11.95
C ASP A 219 5.54 5.56 -10.77
N ALA A 220 6.86 5.45 -10.98
CA ALA A 220 7.84 5.34 -9.89
C ALA A 220 7.95 6.64 -9.09
N LEU A 221 8.04 6.51 -7.77
CA LEU A 221 8.08 7.65 -6.85
C LEU A 221 9.46 8.32 -6.79
N VAL A 222 10.51 7.58 -7.12
CA VAL A 222 11.91 8.01 -7.14
C VAL A 222 12.63 7.34 -8.31
N PRO A 223 13.83 7.80 -8.71
CA PRO A 223 14.58 7.17 -9.79
C PRO A 223 14.95 5.72 -9.48
N VAL A 224 14.84 4.86 -10.49
CA VAL A 224 15.32 3.49 -10.49
C VAL A 224 16.83 3.49 -10.77
N GLN A 225 17.59 2.63 -10.09
CA GLN A 225 19.03 2.46 -10.35
C GLN A 225 19.26 1.28 -11.30
N VAL A 226 20.01 1.53 -12.37
CA VAL A 226 20.36 0.56 -13.40
C VAL A 226 21.88 0.34 -13.37
N ASP A 227 22.29 -0.92 -13.36
CA ASP A 227 23.66 -1.38 -13.56
C ASP A 227 23.70 -2.38 -14.72
N VAL A 228 24.10 -1.88 -15.90
CA VAL A 228 24.14 -2.68 -17.14
C VAL A 228 25.23 -3.74 -17.09
N GLU A 229 26.35 -3.48 -16.42
CA GLU A 229 27.46 -4.44 -16.33
C GLU A 229 27.08 -5.67 -15.49
N LYS A 230 26.22 -5.46 -14.48
CA LYS A 230 25.71 -6.54 -13.62
C LYS A 230 24.39 -7.14 -14.08
N ASP A 231 23.78 -6.61 -15.15
CA ASP A 231 22.42 -6.95 -15.56
C ASP A 231 21.43 -6.81 -14.39
N GLU A 232 21.53 -5.69 -13.65
CA GLU A 232 20.76 -5.45 -12.42
C GLU A 232 20.02 -4.10 -12.51
N VAL A 233 18.75 -4.12 -12.15
CA VAL A 233 17.94 -2.92 -11.96
C VAL A 233 17.23 -3.01 -10.61
N VAL A 234 17.41 -1.96 -9.81
CA VAL A 234 16.95 -1.90 -8.42
C VAL A 234 16.10 -0.64 -8.22
N TYR A 235 14.89 -0.85 -7.71
CA TYR A 235 13.99 0.21 -7.28
C TYR A 235 13.68 0.05 -5.80
N ILE A 236 13.94 1.12 -5.04
CA ILE A 236 13.63 1.21 -3.62
C ILE A 236 12.58 2.30 -3.47
N GLU A 237 11.34 1.92 -3.17
CA GLU A 237 10.24 2.85 -3.05
C GLU A 237 10.15 3.44 -1.63
N PRO A 238 10.10 4.77 -1.48
CA PRO A 238 9.75 5.38 -0.21
C PRO A 238 8.22 5.51 -0.05
N ASN A 239 7.72 5.28 1.16
CA ASN A 239 6.35 5.62 1.56
C ASN A 239 6.36 6.56 2.78
N ILE A 240 5.17 6.90 3.29
CA ILE A 240 4.98 7.76 4.46
C ILE A 240 4.18 7.00 5.50
N TRP A 241 4.78 6.71 6.65
CA TRP A 241 4.05 6.14 7.78
C TRP A 241 3.04 7.16 8.30
N MET A 242 1.77 6.78 8.30
CA MET A 242 0.69 7.54 8.91
C MET A 242 -0.05 6.69 9.95
N GLN A 243 -0.33 7.24 11.11
CA GLN A 243 -1.08 6.57 12.18
C GLN A 243 -2.51 7.11 12.25
N HIS A 244 -3.48 6.22 12.30
CA HIS A 244 -4.88 6.54 12.63
C HIS A 244 -5.15 6.23 14.10
N PHE A 245 -5.80 7.15 14.78
CA PHE A 245 -6.40 6.89 16.09
C PHE A 245 -7.74 6.18 15.89
N LEU A 246 -7.91 5.06 16.60
CA LEU A 246 -9.10 4.22 16.60
C LEU A 246 -10.13 4.80 17.58
#